data_AF-A0A8C3FZM8-F1
#
_entry.id   AF-A0A8C3FZM8-F1
#
_cell.length_a   1.000
_cell.length_b   1.000
_cell.length_c   1.000
_cell.angle_alpha   90.00
_cell.angle_beta   90.00
_cell.angle_gamma   90.00
#
_symmetry.space_group_name_H-M   'P 1'
#
loop_
_entity.id
_entity.type
_entity.pdbx_description
1 polymer ?
#
loop_
_entity_poly.entity_id
_entity_poly.type
_entity_poly.pdbx_seq_one_letter_code
_entity_poly.pdbx_strand_id
1 'polypeptide(L)'
;AAQKLHTPKVRAFGRSVTPRPGGNQCWNGSHLVPYRVTYTWNRGGRLKELRIRHLARKFLYLWVKKTFGQVLPSKARCHYDRKILQKTFGEWKEEWWIVCREWKLSVRADCHYRYFLYNLIFQAWKTFICQQRQKRSKYRVAEAHAEKQKLRWTWQHWLIYIDVRRTKHRMRSEALAFRETSTLRMSWRVWTRRLRQKCTGREMNTLALQHWAQSLQFRAWLQWMELYLHIQHGKQKEARAVNHHQHWELRRCMKAWLGHLQLQREKKHQDNRLSSPTSPARCLSNLNRESTTYISLHLKVTHVPCCRGWRNPPGSLPV
;
A
#
# COMPACT_ATOMS: atom_id res chain seq x y z
N ALA A 1 -9.26 43.50 58.86
CA ALA A 1 -8.70 44.05 60.11
C ALA A 1 -9.75 44.96 60.76
N ALA A 2 -10.00 44.68 62.05
CA ALA A 2 -10.96 45.22 63.02
C ALA A 2 -11.81 46.48 62.70
N GLN A 3 -13.13 46.30 62.78
CA GLN A 3 -14.13 47.34 63.09
C GLN A 3 -14.12 47.63 64.60
N LYS A 4 -14.16 48.90 65.00
CA LYS A 4 -14.41 49.32 66.40
C LYS A 4 -15.84 49.84 66.55
N LEU A 5 -16.67 49.07 67.25
CA LEU A 5 -17.94 49.52 67.84
C LEU A 5 -17.63 50.31 69.12
N HIS A 6 -18.22 51.51 69.26
CA HIS A 6 -18.25 52.25 70.52
C HIS A 6 -19.67 52.28 71.08
N THR A 7 -19.81 51.61 72.23
CA THR A 7 -20.94 51.66 73.17
C THR A 7 -21.00 52.98 73.95
N PRO A 8 -22.19 53.51 74.31
CA PRO A 8 -22.31 54.70 75.16
C PRO A 8 -22.29 54.33 76.65
N LYS A 9 -21.54 55.10 77.46
CA LYS A 9 -21.57 55.04 78.93
C LYS A 9 -22.49 56.13 79.47
N VAL A 10 -23.62 55.70 80.04
CA VAL A 10 -24.44 56.49 80.97
C VAL A 10 -23.79 56.40 82.36
N ARG A 11 -23.51 57.55 82.99
CA ARG A 11 -23.39 57.64 84.46
C ARG A 11 -24.04 58.92 84.96
N ALA A 12 -25.06 58.72 85.77
CA ALA A 12 -25.73 59.71 86.59
C ALA A 12 -25.08 59.77 87.98
N PHE A 13 -24.84 60.98 88.47
CA PHE A 13 -24.68 61.41 89.88
C PHE A 13 -24.83 62.94 89.79
N GLY A 14 -25.74 63.64 90.47
CA GLY A 14 -26.35 63.44 91.78
C GLY A 14 -25.95 64.65 92.64
N ARG A 15 -26.84 65.64 92.80
CA ARG A 15 -26.95 66.52 93.99
C ARG A 15 -28.09 67.53 93.81
N SER A 16 -29.21 67.20 94.43
CA SER A 16 -30.26 68.12 94.85
C SER A 16 -29.82 68.81 96.15
N VAL A 17 -29.98 70.13 96.22
CA VAL A 17 -29.77 70.92 97.45
C VAL A 17 -31.14 71.44 97.90
N THR A 18 -31.53 71.02 99.10
CA THR A 18 -32.73 71.42 99.84
C THR A 18 -32.61 72.85 100.40
N PRO A 19 -33.69 73.65 100.47
CA PRO A 19 -33.73 74.87 101.27
C PRO A 19 -34.12 74.56 102.74
N ARG A 20 -33.45 75.23 103.68
CA ARG A 20 -33.69 75.17 105.13
C ARG A 20 -34.42 76.45 105.58
N PRO A 21 -35.52 76.38 106.35
CA PRO A 21 -36.07 77.55 107.02
C PRO A 21 -35.81 77.53 108.53
N GLY A 22 -35.77 78.72 109.12
CA GLY A 22 -36.04 78.94 110.55
C GLY A 22 -34.86 79.44 111.38
N GLY A 23 -35.07 80.57 112.06
CA GLY A 23 -34.20 80.99 113.17
C GLY A 23 -34.22 82.50 113.46
N ASN A 24 -35.33 83.00 114.00
CA ASN A 24 -35.34 84.23 114.79
C ASN A 24 -34.66 83.98 116.15
N GLN A 25 -33.85 84.92 116.65
CA GLN A 25 -33.91 85.38 118.05
C GLN A 25 -33.04 86.62 118.29
N CYS A 26 -33.57 87.46 119.17
CA CYS A 26 -33.23 88.85 119.48
C CYS A 26 -32.68 88.94 120.91
N TRP A 27 -31.73 89.83 121.17
CA TRP A 27 -31.50 90.48 122.48
C TRP A 27 -30.92 91.90 122.20
N ASN A 28 -31.71 92.97 122.37
CA ASN A 28 -31.80 93.87 123.54
C ASN A 28 -30.43 94.43 123.98
N GLY A 29 -30.07 95.68 123.66
CA GLY A 29 -30.45 96.95 124.32
C GLY A 29 -29.12 97.73 124.49
N SER A 30 -28.96 99.05 124.32
CA SER A 30 -29.84 100.16 124.69
C SER A 30 -29.35 101.47 124.02
N HIS A 31 -30.30 102.37 123.75
CA HIS A 31 -30.16 103.81 123.50
C HIS A 31 -29.33 104.30 122.30
N LEU A 32 -30.01 104.63 121.19
CA LEU A 32 -29.97 105.96 120.56
C LEU A 32 -31.04 106.10 119.47
N VAL A 33 -32.07 106.91 119.79
CA VAL A 33 -33.08 107.54 118.93
C VAL A 33 -33.84 106.63 117.94
N PRO A 34 -35.13 106.32 118.19
CA PRO A 34 -35.96 105.66 117.20
C PRO A 34 -36.26 106.66 116.07
N TYR A 35 -35.51 106.62 114.97
CA TYR A 35 -35.95 107.21 113.71
C TYR A 35 -37.09 106.34 113.15
N ARG A 36 -38.24 106.36 113.83
CA ARG A 36 -39.46 105.69 113.40
C ARG A 36 -40.04 106.53 112.28
N VAL A 37 -39.69 106.21 111.04
CA VAL A 37 -40.40 106.74 109.86
C VAL A 37 -41.80 106.15 109.86
N THR A 38 -42.72 106.76 110.60
CA THR A 38 -44.14 106.49 110.47
C THR A 38 -44.59 106.98 109.10
N TYR A 39 -44.93 106.05 108.19
CA TYR A 39 -45.53 106.35 106.89
C TYR A 39 -46.97 106.85 107.09
N THR A 40 -47.12 108.12 107.42
CA THR A 40 -48.43 108.78 107.44
C THR A 40 -48.80 109.18 106.01
N TRP A 41 -49.98 108.78 105.53
CA TRP A 41 -50.46 109.00 104.15
C TRP A 41 -50.86 110.46 103.85
N ASN A 42 -50.29 111.40 104.60
CA ASN A 42 -50.56 112.84 104.57
C ASN A 42 -49.63 113.47 103.50
N ARG A 43 -49.98 114.64 102.91
CA ARG A 43 -49.19 115.29 101.82
C ARG A 43 -47.67 115.31 102.07
N GLY A 44 -47.23 115.55 103.31
CA GLY A 44 -45.80 115.59 103.68
C GLY A 44 -45.12 114.22 103.82
N GLY A 45 -45.83 113.17 104.24
CA GLY A 45 -45.30 111.81 104.37
C GLY A 45 -45.09 111.14 103.02
N ARG A 46 -46.02 111.33 102.08
CA ARG A 46 -45.90 110.89 100.68
C ARG A 46 -44.72 111.58 99.98
N LEU A 47 -44.47 112.86 100.26
CA LEU A 47 -43.33 113.60 99.71
C LEU A 47 -41.99 113.06 100.24
N LYS A 48 -41.90 112.75 101.53
CA LYS A 48 -40.72 112.12 102.15
C LYS A 48 -40.47 110.73 101.58
N GLU A 49 -41.50 109.91 101.43
CA GLU A 49 -41.40 108.59 100.83
C GLU A 49 -40.94 108.65 99.36
N LEU A 50 -41.51 109.56 98.56
CA LEU A 50 -41.08 109.78 97.18
C LEU A 50 -39.61 110.21 97.11
N ARG A 51 -39.15 111.07 98.03
CA ARG A 51 -37.73 111.45 98.14
C ARG A 51 -36.84 110.25 98.51
N ILE A 52 -37.23 109.43 99.48
CA ILE A 52 -36.47 108.24 99.88
C ILE A 52 -36.40 107.22 98.73
N ARG A 53 -37.53 106.92 98.06
CA ARG A 53 -37.53 106.04 96.89
C ARG A 53 -36.71 106.62 95.73
N HIS A 54 -36.74 107.94 95.52
CA HIS A 54 -35.95 108.61 94.51
C HIS A 54 -34.44 108.52 94.80
N LEU A 55 -34.03 108.80 96.04
CA LEU A 55 -32.63 108.67 96.47
C LEU A 55 -32.16 107.21 96.41
N ALA A 56 -32.98 106.26 96.88
CA ALA A 56 -32.68 104.83 96.78
C ALA A 56 -32.50 104.38 95.33
N ARG A 57 -33.37 104.81 94.40
CA ARG A 57 -33.21 104.55 92.96
C ARG A 57 -31.97 105.20 92.36
N LYS A 58 -31.64 106.44 92.76
CA LYS A 58 -30.43 107.15 92.31
C LYS A 58 -29.16 106.43 92.75
N PHE A 59 -29.06 106.06 94.03
CA PHE A 59 -27.89 105.35 94.55
C PHE A 59 -27.82 103.90 94.10
N LEU A 60 -28.96 103.21 93.90
CA LEU A 60 -29.00 101.90 93.27
C LEU A 60 -28.50 101.96 91.82
N TYR A 61 -28.93 102.95 91.05
CA TYR A 61 -28.46 103.18 89.68
C TYR A 61 -26.96 103.46 89.64
N LEU A 62 -26.46 104.32 90.55
CA LEU A 62 -25.03 104.60 90.67
C LEU A 62 -24.23 103.36 91.11
N TRP A 63 -24.73 102.58 92.05
CA TRP A 63 -24.10 101.33 92.50
C TRP A 63 -24.01 100.32 91.36
N VAL A 64 -25.12 100.04 90.65
CA VAL A 64 -25.13 99.14 89.48
C VAL A 64 -24.16 99.62 88.39
N LYS A 65 -24.10 100.94 88.13
CA LYS A 65 -23.18 101.53 87.16
C LYS A 65 -21.71 101.45 87.59
N LYS A 66 -21.40 101.54 88.88
CA LYS A 66 -20.04 101.43 89.42
C LYS A 66 -19.57 99.98 89.56
N THR A 67 -20.47 99.04 89.90
CA THR A 67 -20.12 97.62 90.13
C THR A 67 -20.03 96.81 88.84
N PHE A 68 -20.92 97.05 87.87
CA PHE A 68 -20.93 96.33 86.59
C PHE A 68 -20.40 97.17 85.41
N GLY A 69 -20.02 98.43 85.66
CA GLY A 69 -19.52 99.34 84.62
C GLY A 69 -20.59 99.77 83.62
N GLN A 70 -20.18 100.04 82.37
CA GLN A 70 -21.09 100.42 81.27
C GLN A 70 -21.91 99.26 80.69
N VAL A 71 -21.54 98.01 80.98
CA VAL A 71 -22.14 96.82 80.34
C VAL A 71 -22.89 95.98 81.38
N LEU A 72 -24.21 95.88 81.22
CA LEU A 72 -25.03 95.02 82.07
C LEU A 72 -24.64 93.54 81.95
N PRO A 73 -24.65 92.76 83.05
CA PRO A 73 -24.35 91.33 83.04
C PRO A 73 -25.20 90.51 82.04
N SER A 74 -26.46 90.89 81.82
CA SER A 74 -27.33 90.26 80.82
C SER A 74 -26.81 90.45 79.39
N LYS A 75 -26.25 91.62 79.09
CA LYS A 75 -25.68 91.94 77.77
C LYS A 75 -24.34 91.23 77.55
N ALA A 76 -23.54 91.07 78.61
CA ALA A 76 -22.31 90.27 78.58
C ALA A 76 -22.60 88.77 78.33
N ARG A 77 -23.59 88.20 79.05
CA ARG A 77 -24.03 86.80 78.83
C ARG A 77 -24.58 86.60 77.42
N CYS A 78 -25.49 87.47 76.97
CA CYS A 78 -26.02 87.41 75.61
C CYS A 78 -24.92 87.52 74.54
N HIS A 79 -23.91 88.37 74.75
CA HIS A 79 -22.77 88.45 73.85
C HIS A 79 -21.94 87.15 73.84
N TYR A 80 -21.65 86.59 75.01
CA TYR A 80 -20.93 85.33 75.17
C TYR A 80 -21.68 84.17 74.51
N ASP A 81 -22.97 84.01 74.81
CA ASP A 81 -23.83 82.98 74.24
C ASP A 81 -23.88 83.11 72.71
N ARG A 82 -24.03 84.33 72.19
CA ARG A 82 -23.98 84.60 70.75
C ARG A 82 -22.64 84.18 70.14
N LYS A 83 -21.51 84.49 70.80
CA LYS A 83 -20.18 84.13 70.29
C LYS A 83 -19.94 82.63 70.31
N ILE A 84 -20.39 81.94 71.35
CA ILE A 84 -20.32 80.48 71.42
C ILE A 84 -21.19 79.83 70.36
N LEU A 85 -22.43 80.27 70.20
CA LEU A 85 -23.31 79.75 69.15
C LEU A 85 -22.74 79.96 67.76
N GLN A 86 -22.15 81.13 67.49
CA GLN A 86 -21.47 81.38 66.21
C GLN A 86 -20.30 80.42 65.98
N LYS A 87 -19.49 80.18 67.01
CA LYS A 87 -18.34 79.26 66.92
C LYS A 87 -18.80 77.82 66.71
N THR A 88 -19.68 77.31 67.57
CA THR A 88 -20.13 75.91 67.52
C THR A 88 -20.94 75.63 66.26
N PHE A 89 -21.76 76.58 65.79
CA PHE A 89 -22.49 76.44 64.54
C PHE A 89 -21.55 76.49 63.33
N GLY A 90 -20.50 77.32 63.37
CA GLY A 90 -19.45 77.34 62.36
C GLY A 90 -18.73 76.00 62.24
N GLU A 91 -18.24 75.47 63.37
CA GLU A 91 -17.58 74.16 63.44
C GLU A 91 -18.52 73.04 63.00
N TRP A 92 -19.77 73.03 63.48
CA TRP A 92 -20.78 72.05 63.05
C TRP A 92 -21.04 72.12 61.54
N LYS A 93 -21.12 73.33 60.97
CA LYS A 93 -21.35 73.52 59.54
C LYS A 93 -20.19 72.99 58.69
N GLU A 94 -18.94 73.21 59.13
CA GLU A 94 -17.76 72.68 58.45
C GLU A 94 -17.71 71.15 58.51
N GLU A 95 -17.92 70.55 59.68
CA GLU A 95 -17.98 69.09 59.83
C GLU A 95 -19.10 68.48 58.98
N TRP A 96 -20.29 69.07 59.01
CA TRP A 96 -21.40 68.65 58.16
C TRP A 96 -21.05 68.75 56.68
N TRP A 97 -20.39 69.84 56.27
CA TRP A 97 -19.94 70.03 54.88
C TRP A 97 -18.90 68.99 54.46
N ILE A 98 -17.93 68.69 55.32
CA ILE A 98 -16.92 67.65 55.08
C ILE A 98 -17.59 66.30 54.89
N VAL A 99 -18.49 65.89 55.79
CA VAL A 99 -19.20 64.60 55.69
C VAL A 99 -20.02 64.52 54.40
N CYS A 100 -20.75 65.58 54.05
CA CYS A 100 -21.52 65.61 52.80
C CYS A 100 -20.63 65.57 51.55
N ARG A 101 -19.46 66.21 51.59
CA ARG A 101 -18.49 66.21 50.49
C ARG A 101 -17.81 64.84 50.34
N GLU A 102 -17.36 64.26 51.44
CA GLU A 102 -16.79 62.92 51.54
C GLU A 102 -17.75 61.90 50.93
N TRP A 103 -19.01 61.92 51.36
CA TRP A 103 -20.04 61.02 50.83
C TRP A 103 -20.22 61.15 49.31
N LYS A 104 -20.30 62.38 48.77
CA LYS A 104 -20.41 62.59 47.33
C LYS A 104 -19.19 62.08 46.57
N LEU A 105 -17.99 62.25 47.11
CA LEU A 105 -16.75 61.78 46.50
C LEU A 105 -16.66 60.25 46.53
N SER A 106 -17.02 59.61 47.65
CA SER A 106 -17.06 58.16 47.78
C SER A 106 -18.04 57.52 46.79
N VAL A 107 -19.25 58.08 46.63
CA VAL A 107 -20.22 57.59 45.63
C VAL A 107 -19.66 57.69 44.20
N ARG A 108 -18.96 58.79 43.86
CA ARG A 108 -18.33 58.95 42.54
C ARG A 108 -17.20 57.95 42.33
N ALA A 109 -16.38 57.74 43.36
CA ALA A 109 -15.28 56.77 43.32
C ALA A 109 -15.83 55.35 43.12
N ASP A 110 -16.89 54.97 43.84
CA ASP A 110 -17.53 53.67 43.71
C ASP A 110 -18.10 53.45 42.30
N CYS A 111 -18.82 54.44 41.75
CA CYS A 111 -19.34 54.36 40.39
C CYS A 111 -18.21 54.21 39.35
N HIS A 112 -17.14 55.02 39.49
CA HIS A 112 -15.99 54.94 38.60
C HIS A 112 -15.27 53.59 38.71
N TYR A 113 -15.08 53.09 39.93
CA TYR A 113 -14.44 51.80 40.18
C TYR A 113 -15.23 50.64 39.57
N ARG A 114 -16.57 50.64 39.72
CA ARG A 114 -17.44 49.62 39.09
C ARG A 114 -17.34 49.65 37.57
N TYR A 115 -17.38 50.85 36.97
CA TYR A 115 -17.23 50.98 35.52
C TYR A 115 -15.85 50.52 35.04
N PHE A 116 -14.79 50.90 35.74
CA PHE A 116 -13.43 50.45 35.46
C PHE A 116 -13.32 48.93 35.51
N LEU A 117 -13.86 48.28 36.55
CA LEU A 117 -13.87 46.82 36.67
C LEU A 117 -14.64 46.15 35.52
N TYR A 118 -15.82 46.66 35.16
CA TYR A 118 -16.58 46.11 34.03
C TYR A 118 -15.81 46.23 32.72
N ASN A 119 -15.18 47.38 32.48
CA ASN A 119 -14.36 47.56 31.29
C ASN A 119 -13.15 46.61 31.31
N LEU A 120 -12.46 46.47 32.45
CA LEU A 120 -11.34 45.55 32.59
C LEU A 120 -11.74 44.10 32.30
N ILE A 121 -12.83 43.63 32.91
CA ILE A 121 -13.36 42.27 32.70
C ILE A 121 -13.79 42.11 31.23
N PHE A 122 -14.43 43.12 30.64
CA PHE A 122 -14.85 43.07 29.24
C PHE A 122 -13.66 42.99 28.28
N GLN A 123 -12.58 43.75 28.51
CA GLN A 123 -11.36 43.65 27.70
C GLN A 123 -10.68 42.28 27.88
N ALA A 124 -10.61 41.77 29.11
CA ALA A 124 -10.09 40.43 29.38
C ALA A 124 -10.92 39.35 28.67
N TRP A 125 -12.25 39.47 28.70
CA TRP A 125 -13.15 38.58 27.98
C TRP A 125 -12.96 38.67 26.45
N LYS A 126 -12.87 39.89 25.90
CA LYS A 126 -12.65 40.10 24.46
C LYS A 126 -11.34 39.47 24.00
N THR A 127 -10.25 39.68 24.76
CA THR A 127 -8.95 39.07 24.46
C THR A 127 -8.99 37.55 24.55
N PHE A 128 -9.64 36.99 25.57
CA PHE A 128 -9.87 35.55 25.69
C PHE A 128 -10.63 34.97 24.49
N ILE A 129 -11.73 35.60 24.06
CA ILE A 129 -12.49 35.15 22.88
C ILE A 129 -11.64 35.20 21.62
N CYS A 130 -10.83 36.25 21.42
CA CYS A 130 -9.90 36.35 20.29
C CYS A 130 -8.87 35.22 20.31
N GLN A 131 -8.23 34.98 21.46
CA GLN A 131 -7.27 33.89 21.64
C GLN A 131 -7.93 32.53 21.37
N GLN A 132 -9.14 32.30 21.87
CA GLN A 132 -9.86 31.06 21.68
C GLN A 132 -10.26 30.83 20.21
N ARG A 133 -10.66 31.89 19.50
CA ARG A 133 -10.91 31.85 18.05
C ARG A 133 -9.63 31.53 17.28
N GLN A 134 -8.51 32.16 17.62
CA GLN A 134 -7.23 31.90 16.97
C GLN A 134 -6.77 30.45 17.21
N LYS A 135 -6.89 29.93 18.44
CA LYS A 135 -6.62 28.54 18.79
C LYS A 135 -7.49 27.57 17.98
N ARG A 136 -8.79 27.82 17.90
CA ARG A 136 -9.72 27.02 17.07
C ARG A 136 -9.36 27.08 15.59
N SER A 137 -8.99 28.24 15.06
CA SER A 137 -8.55 28.39 13.67
C SER A 137 -7.30 27.56 13.38
N LYS A 138 -6.29 27.61 14.25
CA LYS A 138 -5.08 26.78 14.14
C LYS A 138 -5.41 25.28 14.12
N TYR A 139 -6.31 24.83 14.99
CA TYR A 139 -6.76 23.43 15.00
C TYR A 139 -7.49 23.04 13.71
N ARG A 140 -8.38 23.89 13.19
CA ARG A 140 -9.07 23.63 11.90
C ARG A 140 -8.08 23.48 10.75
N VAL A 141 -7.05 24.31 10.70
CA VAL A 141 -5.99 24.21 9.68
C VAL A 141 -5.19 22.91 9.85
N ALA A 142 -4.85 22.54 11.07
CA ALA A 142 -4.14 21.30 11.36
C ALA A 142 -4.97 20.05 10.98
N GLU A 143 -6.26 20.04 11.30
CA GLU A 143 -7.21 18.98 10.94
C GLU A 143 -7.38 18.88 9.42
N ALA A 144 -7.61 19.99 8.73
CA ALA A 144 -7.71 20.00 7.27
C ALA A 144 -6.41 19.49 6.61
N HIS A 145 -5.25 19.85 7.16
CA HIS A 145 -3.96 19.32 6.70
C HIS A 145 -3.85 17.80 6.95
N ALA A 146 -4.23 17.32 8.13
CA ALA A 146 -4.19 15.90 8.46
C ALA A 146 -5.10 15.07 7.53
N GLU A 147 -6.33 15.54 7.27
CA GLU A 147 -7.24 14.88 6.33
C GLU A 147 -6.70 14.87 4.90
N LYS A 148 -6.13 15.99 4.44
CA LYS A 148 -5.47 16.06 3.14
C LYS A 148 -4.30 15.08 3.03
N GLN A 149 -3.50 14.93 4.09
CA GLN A 149 -2.40 13.97 4.12
C GLN A 149 -2.92 12.54 4.10
N LYS A 150 -3.92 12.19 4.93
CA LYS A 150 -4.56 10.87 4.89
C LYS A 150 -5.03 10.52 3.49
N LEU A 151 -5.75 11.42 2.83
CA LEU A 151 -6.22 11.21 1.46
C LEU A 151 -5.07 10.97 0.46
N ARG A 152 -3.97 11.72 0.60
CA ARG A 152 -2.76 11.52 -0.22
C ARG A 152 -2.14 10.15 0.01
N TRP A 153 -1.96 9.75 1.27
CA TRP A 153 -1.43 8.43 1.62
C TRP A 153 -2.31 7.31 1.09
N THR A 154 -3.63 7.38 1.32
CA THR A 154 -4.57 6.36 0.82
C THR A 154 -4.55 6.29 -0.70
N TRP A 155 -4.46 7.43 -1.39
CA TRP A 155 -4.36 7.48 -2.84
C TRP A 155 -3.05 6.86 -3.36
N GLN A 156 -1.91 7.17 -2.74
CA GLN A 156 -0.63 6.56 -3.10
C GLN A 156 -0.65 5.05 -2.92
N HIS A 157 -1.15 4.56 -1.79
CA HIS A 157 -1.31 3.13 -1.54
C HIS A 157 -2.25 2.46 -2.55
N TRP A 158 -3.33 3.14 -2.94
CA TRP A 158 -4.25 2.65 -3.96
C TRP A 158 -3.59 2.56 -5.36
N LEU A 159 -2.77 3.54 -5.74
CA LEU A 159 -1.99 3.49 -6.98
C LEU A 159 -1.00 2.31 -6.98
N ILE A 160 -0.25 2.13 -5.89
CA ILE A 160 0.66 1.00 -5.71
C ILE A 160 -0.10 -0.33 -5.84
N TYR A 161 -1.28 -0.42 -5.19
CA TYR A 161 -2.13 -1.61 -5.30
C TYR A 161 -2.55 -1.90 -6.74
N ILE A 162 -2.95 -0.88 -7.51
CA ILE A 162 -3.31 -1.03 -8.92
C ILE A 162 -2.11 -1.50 -9.75
N ASP A 163 -0.93 -0.90 -9.56
CA ASP A 163 0.26 -1.25 -10.34
C ASP A 163 0.73 -2.68 -10.05
N VAL A 164 0.72 -3.09 -8.79
CA VAL A 164 0.98 -4.48 -8.39
C VAL A 164 -0.05 -5.42 -9.04
N ARG A 165 -1.34 -5.06 -9.02
CA ARG A 165 -2.40 -5.87 -9.62
C ARG A 165 -2.24 -6.00 -11.14
N ARG A 166 -1.94 -4.90 -11.84
CA ARG A 166 -1.67 -4.88 -13.29
C ARG A 166 -0.45 -5.72 -13.63
N THR A 167 0.64 -5.56 -12.87
CA THR A 167 1.87 -6.34 -13.07
C THR A 167 1.61 -7.83 -12.87
N LYS A 168 0.89 -8.22 -11.82
CA LYS A 168 0.51 -9.61 -11.56
C LYS A 168 -0.36 -10.18 -12.69
N HIS A 169 -1.29 -9.39 -13.22
CA HIS A 169 -2.09 -9.81 -14.37
C HIS A 169 -1.22 -10.00 -15.61
N ARG A 170 -0.34 -9.04 -15.94
CA ARG A 170 0.57 -9.12 -17.07
C ARG A 170 1.47 -10.36 -16.99
N MET A 171 2.11 -10.58 -15.85
CA MET A 171 2.95 -11.75 -15.61
C MET A 171 2.19 -13.07 -15.79
N ARG A 172 0.92 -13.14 -15.35
CA ARG A 172 0.08 -14.32 -15.57
C ARG A 172 -0.23 -14.54 -17.05
N SER A 173 -0.61 -13.48 -17.77
CA SER A 173 -0.86 -13.56 -19.21
C SER A 173 0.39 -13.99 -19.98
N GLU A 174 1.55 -13.41 -19.67
CA GLU A 174 2.84 -13.79 -20.26
C GLU A 174 3.21 -15.24 -19.95
N ALA A 175 3.03 -15.69 -18.70
CA ALA A 175 3.30 -17.08 -18.30
C ALA A 175 2.39 -18.08 -19.04
N LEU A 176 1.11 -17.73 -19.25
CA LEU A 176 0.18 -18.56 -20.02
C LEU A 176 0.59 -18.63 -21.49
N ALA A 177 0.87 -17.51 -22.13
CA ALA A 177 1.36 -17.48 -23.51
C ALA A 177 2.69 -18.26 -23.67
N PHE A 178 3.59 -18.13 -22.70
CA PHE A 178 4.83 -18.90 -22.67
C PHE A 178 4.56 -20.41 -22.55
N ARG A 179 3.63 -20.82 -21.69
CA ARG A 179 3.23 -22.22 -21.54
C ARG A 179 2.65 -22.77 -22.83
N GLU A 180 1.72 -22.05 -23.46
CA GLU A 180 1.08 -22.47 -24.72
C GLU A 180 2.11 -22.63 -25.83
N THR A 181 2.92 -21.60 -26.07
CA THR A 181 3.98 -21.64 -27.09
C THR A 181 5.01 -22.73 -26.81
N SER A 182 5.42 -22.92 -25.55
CA SER A 182 6.35 -23.98 -25.16
C SER A 182 5.75 -25.37 -25.34
N THR A 183 4.48 -25.56 -24.99
CA THR A 183 3.77 -26.83 -25.17
C THR A 183 3.71 -27.20 -26.65
N LEU A 184 3.36 -26.25 -27.53
CA LEU A 184 3.36 -26.44 -28.97
C LEU A 184 4.76 -26.73 -29.53
N ARG A 185 5.79 -26.00 -29.08
CA ARG A 185 7.18 -26.25 -29.51
C ARG A 185 7.65 -27.64 -29.08
N MET A 186 7.32 -28.07 -27.87
CA MET A 186 7.70 -29.38 -27.37
C MET A 186 6.98 -30.51 -28.09
N SER A 187 5.68 -30.38 -28.33
CA SER A 187 4.92 -31.37 -29.12
C SER A 187 5.45 -31.47 -30.55
N TRP A 188 5.76 -30.33 -31.19
CA TRP A 188 6.38 -30.30 -32.52
C TRP A 188 7.75 -30.98 -32.52
N ARG A 189 8.64 -30.65 -31.56
CA ARG A 189 9.96 -31.29 -31.44
C ARG A 189 9.86 -32.80 -31.30
N VAL A 190 8.94 -33.30 -30.47
CA VAL A 190 8.70 -34.73 -30.28
C VAL A 190 8.22 -35.37 -31.59
N TRP A 191 7.26 -34.75 -32.28
CA TRP A 191 6.77 -35.21 -33.57
C TRP A 191 7.88 -35.26 -34.62
N THR A 192 8.67 -34.19 -34.78
CA THR A 192 9.78 -34.13 -35.73
C THR A 192 10.83 -35.20 -35.44
N ARG A 193 11.16 -35.45 -34.17
CA ARG A 193 12.09 -36.52 -33.77
C ARG A 193 11.56 -37.89 -34.20
N ARG A 194 10.29 -38.17 -33.94
CA ARG A 194 9.63 -39.43 -34.35
C ARG A 194 9.59 -39.56 -35.87
N LEU A 195 9.33 -38.48 -36.59
CA LEU A 195 9.34 -38.49 -38.05
C LEU A 195 10.74 -38.83 -38.59
N ARG A 196 11.79 -38.17 -38.08
CA ARG A 196 13.19 -38.48 -38.45
C ARG A 196 13.55 -39.93 -38.15
N GLN A 197 13.15 -40.46 -36.99
CA GLN A 197 13.35 -41.87 -36.64
C GLN A 197 12.65 -42.81 -37.63
N LYS A 198 11.42 -42.49 -38.06
CA LYS A 198 10.73 -43.28 -39.09
C LYS A 198 11.42 -43.20 -40.46
N CYS A 199 11.87 -42.02 -40.88
CA CYS A 199 12.58 -41.86 -42.15
C CYS A 199 13.89 -42.64 -42.16
N THR A 200 14.72 -42.47 -41.12
CA THR A 200 15.96 -43.25 -40.97
C THR A 200 15.70 -44.76 -40.91
N GLY A 201 14.64 -45.20 -40.22
CA GLY A 201 14.22 -46.61 -40.24
C GLY A 201 13.83 -47.10 -41.64
N ARG A 202 13.13 -46.29 -42.44
CA ARG A 202 12.80 -46.63 -43.84
C ARG A 202 14.06 -46.72 -44.69
N GLU A 203 14.98 -45.76 -44.57
CA GLU A 203 16.25 -45.75 -45.29
C GLU A 203 17.07 -47.00 -44.96
N MET A 204 17.21 -47.34 -43.67
CA MET A 204 17.90 -48.56 -43.24
C MET A 204 17.23 -49.82 -43.79
N ASN A 205 15.90 -49.89 -43.81
CA ASN A 205 15.18 -51.01 -44.42
C ASN A 205 15.43 -51.10 -45.94
N THR A 206 15.47 -49.97 -46.65
CA THR A 206 15.78 -49.98 -48.09
C THR A 206 17.21 -50.45 -48.36
N LEU A 207 18.18 -50.04 -47.54
CA LEU A 207 19.56 -50.52 -47.63
C LEU A 207 19.64 -52.02 -47.32
N ALA A 208 18.92 -52.49 -46.29
CA ALA A 208 18.85 -53.91 -45.95
C ALA A 208 18.25 -54.75 -47.09
N LEU A 209 17.17 -54.27 -47.72
CA LEU A 209 16.56 -54.92 -48.88
C LEU A 209 17.50 -54.93 -50.10
N GLN A 210 18.24 -53.84 -50.35
CA GLN A 210 19.25 -53.81 -51.42
C GLN A 210 20.36 -54.84 -51.17
N HIS A 211 20.92 -54.88 -49.96
CA HIS A 211 21.92 -55.86 -49.57
C HIS A 211 21.39 -57.29 -49.67
N TRP A 212 20.14 -57.53 -49.25
CA TRP A 212 19.50 -58.83 -49.38
C TRP A 212 19.33 -59.25 -50.85
N ALA A 213 18.85 -58.35 -51.71
CA ALA A 213 18.69 -58.60 -53.13
C ALA A 213 20.04 -58.90 -53.82
N GLN A 214 21.09 -58.13 -53.51
CA GLN A 214 22.45 -58.38 -54.02
C GLN A 214 22.98 -59.74 -53.57
N SER A 215 22.79 -60.08 -52.29
CA SER A 215 23.20 -61.37 -51.74
C SER A 215 22.48 -62.52 -52.43
N LEU A 216 21.17 -62.37 -52.69
CA LEU A 216 20.37 -63.36 -53.40
C LEU A 216 20.84 -63.54 -54.85
N GLN A 217 21.08 -62.43 -55.57
CA GLN A 217 21.63 -62.46 -56.93
C GLN A 217 22.98 -63.18 -56.98
N PHE A 218 23.87 -62.88 -56.04
CA PHE A 218 25.19 -63.53 -55.97
C PHE A 218 25.08 -65.03 -55.68
N ARG A 219 24.20 -65.44 -54.75
CA ARG A 219 23.95 -66.86 -54.47
C ARG A 219 23.38 -67.59 -55.69
N ALA A 220 22.40 -66.99 -56.38
CA ALA A 220 21.83 -67.56 -57.60
C ALA A 220 22.88 -67.66 -58.73
N TRP A 221 23.76 -66.67 -58.86
CA TRP A 221 24.87 -66.70 -59.82
C TRP A 221 25.86 -67.83 -59.54
N LEU A 222 26.27 -68.01 -58.27
CA LEU A 222 27.15 -69.10 -57.87
C LEU A 222 26.52 -70.47 -58.17
N GLN A 223 25.24 -70.65 -57.82
CA GLN A 223 24.50 -71.88 -58.14
C GLN A 223 24.43 -72.13 -59.65
N TRP A 224 24.18 -71.09 -60.46
CA TRP A 224 24.18 -71.22 -61.91
C TRP A 224 25.57 -71.60 -62.46
N MET A 225 26.64 -70.99 -61.95
CA MET A 225 28.02 -71.31 -62.32
C MET A 225 28.38 -72.77 -61.98
N GLU A 226 27.99 -73.24 -60.79
CA GLU A 226 28.17 -74.64 -60.39
C GLU A 226 27.44 -75.59 -61.35
N LEU A 227 26.16 -75.31 -61.65
CA LEU A 227 25.38 -76.11 -62.62
C LEU A 227 26.01 -76.09 -64.01
N TYR A 228 26.45 -74.92 -64.48
CA TYR A 228 27.11 -74.76 -65.76
C TYR A 228 28.40 -75.60 -65.83
N LEU A 229 29.26 -75.50 -64.82
CA LEU A 229 30.48 -76.30 -64.72
C LEU A 229 30.18 -77.79 -64.64
N HIS A 230 29.12 -78.19 -63.93
CA HIS A 230 28.70 -79.58 -63.83
C HIS A 230 28.26 -80.13 -65.20
N ILE A 231 27.46 -79.37 -65.95
CA ILE A 231 27.03 -79.70 -67.32
C ILE A 231 28.25 -79.79 -68.25
N GLN A 232 29.18 -78.83 -68.19
CA GLN A 232 30.39 -78.84 -69.01
C GLN A 232 31.28 -80.06 -68.70
N HIS A 233 31.44 -80.38 -67.42
CA HIS A 233 32.18 -81.57 -67.00
C HIS A 233 31.48 -82.86 -67.44
N GLY A 234 30.14 -82.91 -67.40
CA GLY A 234 29.33 -83.98 -68.00
C GLY A 234 29.61 -84.16 -69.49
N LYS A 235 29.53 -83.08 -70.28
CA LYS A 235 29.85 -83.08 -71.71
C LYS A 235 31.28 -83.53 -72.00
N GLN A 236 32.25 -83.08 -71.21
CA GLN A 236 33.64 -83.53 -71.33
C GLN A 236 33.79 -85.02 -71.02
N LYS A 237 33.11 -85.52 -69.98
CA LYS A 237 33.09 -86.96 -69.66
C LYS A 237 32.47 -87.78 -70.79
N GLU A 238 31.35 -87.33 -71.34
CA GLU A 238 30.71 -87.96 -72.51
C GLU A 238 31.65 -87.97 -73.72
N ALA A 239 32.29 -86.84 -74.05
CA ALA A 239 33.26 -86.77 -75.13
C ALA A 239 34.46 -87.70 -74.91
N ARG A 240 34.98 -87.79 -73.67
CA ARG A 240 36.02 -88.75 -73.29
C ARG A 240 35.54 -90.20 -73.45
N ALA A 241 34.30 -90.51 -73.06
CA ALA A 241 33.72 -91.83 -73.20
C ALA A 241 33.53 -92.23 -74.67
N VAL A 242 33.04 -91.32 -75.52
CA VAL A 242 32.90 -91.53 -76.98
C VAL A 242 34.26 -91.78 -77.62
N ASN A 243 35.27 -90.96 -77.33
CA ASN A 243 36.62 -91.14 -77.86
C ASN A 243 37.23 -92.45 -77.37
N HIS A 244 37.04 -92.80 -76.09
CA HIS A 244 37.47 -94.09 -75.56
C HIS A 244 36.81 -95.27 -76.28
N HIS A 245 35.50 -95.19 -76.54
CA HIS A 245 34.77 -96.22 -77.29
C HIS A 245 35.28 -96.33 -78.73
N GLN A 246 35.45 -95.22 -79.44
CA GLN A 246 36.02 -95.20 -80.79
C GLN A 246 37.43 -95.80 -80.82
N HIS A 247 38.29 -95.42 -79.88
CA HIS A 247 39.62 -95.99 -79.75
C HIS A 247 39.59 -97.49 -79.43
N TRP A 248 38.64 -97.93 -78.59
CA TRP A 248 38.46 -99.35 -78.27
C TRP A 248 37.97 -100.15 -79.48
N GLU A 249 37.03 -99.63 -80.26
CA GLU A 249 36.59 -100.22 -81.53
C GLU A 249 37.74 -100.27 -82.55
N LEU A 250 38.52 -99.20 -82.71
CA LEU A 250 39.72 -99.21 -83.54
C LEU A 250 40.73 -100.28 -83.10
N ARG A 251 40.95 -100.42 -81.79
CA ARG A 251 41.83 -101.46 -81.23
C ARG A 251 41.30 -102.87 -81.48
N ARG A 252 39.97 -103.06 -81.40
CA ARG A 252 39.30 -104.32 -81.74
C ARG A 252 39.46 -104.67 -83.22
N CYS A 253 39.25 -103.70 -84.11
CA CYS A 253 39.50 -103.84 -85.55
C CYS A 253 40.97 -104.16 -85.83
N MET A 254 41.91 -103.49 -85.17
CA MET A 254 43.35 -103.75 -85.31
C MET A 254 43.72 -105.17 -84.86
N LYS A 255 43.14 -105.67 -83.75
CA LYS A 255 43.31 -107.06 -83.31
C LYS A 255 42.73 -108.06 -84.32
N ALA A 256 41.55 -107.80 -84.87
CA ALA A 256 40.96 -108.64 -85.91
C ALA A 256 41.81 -108.65 -87.19
N TRP A 257 42.37 -107.50 -87.58
CA TRP A 257 43.29 -107.39 -88.72
C TRP A 257 44.61 -108.15 -88.49
N LEU A 258 45.19 -108.08 -87.29
CA LEU A 258 46.36 -108.87 -86.92
C LEU A 258 46.06 -110.38 -86.96
N GLY A 259 44.88 -110.79 -86.47
CA GLY A 259 44.41 -112.18 -86.60
C GLY A 259 44.29 -112.62 -88.07
N HIS A 260 43.73 -111.76 -88.94
CA HIS A 260 43.65 -112.01 -90.38
C HIS A 260 45.04 -112.11 -91.04
N LEU A 261 46.01 -111.28 -90.62
CA LEU A 261 47.39 -111.36 -91.13
C LEU A 261 48.12 -112.63 -90.67
N GLN A 262 47.84 -113.13 -89.46
CA GLN A 262 48.35 -114.42 -89.00
C GLN A 262 47.76 -115.57 -89.81
N LEU A 263 46.45 -115.54 -90.08
CA LEU A 263 45.79 -116.49 -90.97
C LEU A 263 46.34 -116.43 -92.41
N GLN A 264 46.70 -115.25 -92.92
CA GLN A 264 47.38 -115.10 -94.22
C GLN A 264 48.81 -115.64 -94.23
N ARG A 265 49.55 -115.53 -93.12
CA ARG A 265 50.89 -116.13 -92.98
C ARG A 265 50.82 -117.65 -92.91
N GLU A 266 49.80 -118.22 -92.26
CA GLU A 266 49.53 -119.65 -92.24
C GLU A 266 49.13 -120.16 -93.65
N LYS A 267 48.32 -119.39 -94.39
CA LYS A 267 47.94 -119.70 -95.78
C LYS A 267 49.15 -119.71 -96.74
N LYS A 268 50.11 -118.79 -96.58
CA LYS A 268 51.35 -118.76 -97.38
C LYS A 268 52.31 -119.93 -97.09
N HIS A 269 52.19 -120.60 -95.94
CA HIS A 269 52.98 -121.79 -95.64
C HIS A 269 52.40 -123.09 -96.23
N GLN A 270 51.13 -123.10 -96.66
CA GLN A 270 50.47 -124.28 -97.25
C GLN A 270 50.50 -124.30 -98.80
N ASP A 271 50.80 -123.18 -99.46
CA ASP A 271 50.82 -123.05 -100.94
C ASP A 271 52.09 -123.59 -101.65
N ASN A 272 52.95 -124.37 -100.98
CA ASN A 272 54.18 -124.93 -101.58
C ASN A 272 54.10 -126.44 -101.94
N ARG A 273 52.90 -127.04 -101.92
CA ARG A 273 52.66 -128.38 -102.48
C ARG A 273 51.26 -128.48 -103.09
N LEU A 274 51.27 -128.63 -104.41
CA LEU A 274 50.19 -129.04 -105.33
C LEU A 274 49.56 -127.93 -106.19
N SER A 275 49.57 -128.29 -107.47
CA SER A 275 49.32 -127.56 -108.70
C SER A 275 47.94 -127.88 -109.29
N SER A 276 47.44 -126.91 -110.07
CA SER A 276 46.51 -127.06 -111.23
C SER A 276 45.04 -126.66 -111.02
N PRO A 277 44.36 -126.12 -112.06
CA PRO A 277 43.52 -124.93 -111.95
C PRO A 277 42.03 -125.17 -112.32
N THR A 278 41.15 -124.20 -112.04
CA THR A 278 40.34 -123.39 -113.01
C THR A 278 39.20 -122.65 -112.26
N SER A 279 39.02 -121.37 -112.61
CA SER A 279 37.99 -120.37 -112.24
C SER A 279 36.65 -120.68 -112.98
N PRO A 280 35.52 -119.90 -112.93
CA PRO A 280 35.41 -118.51 -112.49
C PRO A 280 34.08 -117.96 -111.88
N ALA A 281 34.19 -116.68 -111.46
CA ALA A 281 33.24 -115.55 -111.56
C ALA A 281 31.97 -115.55 -110.68
N ARG A 282 31.73 -114.58 -109.77
CA ARG A 282 31.64 -113.08 -109.82
C ARG A 282 30.22 -112.58 -110.14
N CYS A 283 29.67 -111.75 -109.24
CA CYS A 283 28.76 -110.59 -109.41
C CYS A 283 28.50 -110.03 -107.98
N LEU A 284 28.74 -108.78 -107.52
CA LEU A 284 28.44 -107.41 -108.02
C LEU A 284 26.97 -107.28 -108.44
N SER A 285 26.15 -106.30 -108.02
CA SER A 285 26.30 -104.97 -107.41
C SER A 285 24.87 -104.43 -107.11
N ASN A 286 24.62 -103.42 -106.27
CA ASN A 286 24.40 -101.99 -106.59
C ASN A 286 23.61 -101.39 -105.39
N LEU A 287 23.92 -100.27 -104.74
CA LEU A 287 23.92 -98.84 -105.17
C LEU A 287 22.59 -98.33 -105.74
N ASN A 288 21.93 -97.38 -105.04
CA ASN A 288 21.71 -95.98 -105.48
C ASN A 288 20.78 -95.18 -104.52
N ARG A 289 21.21 -94.00 -104.06
CA ARG A 289 20.89 -92.60 -104.49
C ARG A 289 19.70 -91.99 -103.73
N GLU A 290 19.93 -90.97 -102.90
CA GLU A 290 20.00 -89.52 -103.20
C GLU A 290 18.66 -88.92 -103.65
N SER A 291 18.11 -87.99 -102.84
CA SER A 291 17.76 -86.61 -103.24
C SER A 291 16.99 -85.88 -102.13
N THR A 292 17.70 -84.94 -101.49
CA THR A 292 17.33 -83.54 -101.24
C THR A 292 15.85 -83.13 -101.17
N THR A 293 15.46 -82.48 -100.07
CA THR A 293 14.60 -81.28 -100.11
C THR A 293 14.91 -80.37 -98.94
N TYR A 294 15.04 -79.09 -99.27
CA TYR A 294 15.49 -77.97 -98.46
C TYR A 294 14.25 -77.13 -98.13
N ILE A 295 13.96 -76.83 -96.86
CA ILE A 295 13.23 -75.60 -96.48
C ILE A 295 13.89 -74.99 -95.25
N SER A 296 14.27 -73.73 -95.45
CA SER A 296 14.90 -72.76 -94.58
C SER A 296 14.00 -72.34 -93.41
N LEU A 297 14.60 -71.96 -92.26
CA LEU A 297 14.44 -70.62 -91.66
C LEU A 297 15.29 -70.48 -90.37
N HIS A 298 16.31 -69.64 -90.50
CA HIS A 298 16.83 -68.65 -89.55
C HIS A 298 17.44 -69.07 -88.19
N LEU A 299 18.78 -69.04 -88.17
CA LEU A 299 19.56 -68.44 -87.08
C LEU A 299 19.20 -66.96 -86.90
N LYS A 300 19.05 -66.49 -85.66
CA LYS A 300 19.87 -65.44 -84.99
C LYS A 300 19.20 -65.02 -83.66
N VAL A 301 19.89 -65.23 -82.53
CA VAL A 301 20.71 -64.24 -81.82
C VAL A 301 19.89 -63.35 -80.88
N THR A 302 20.17 -63.53 -79.59
CA THR A 302 20.14 -62.59 -78.46
C THR A 302 19.22 -61.38 -78.54
N HIS A 303 18.32 -61.25 -77.55
CA HIS A 303 18.07 -59.94 -76.93
C HIS A 303 17.74 -60.08 -75.44
N VAL A 304 18.61 -59.45 -74.65
CA VAL A 304 18.37 -58.97 -73.29
C VAL A 304 17.17 -58.00 -73.28
N PRO A 305 16.48 -57.85 -72.14
CA PRO A 305 16.12 -56.50 -71.75
C PRO A 305 16.59 -56.18 -70.33
N CYS A 306 17.42 -55.14 -70.31
CA CYS A 306 17.75 -54.33 -69.16
C CYS A 306 16.57 -53.35 -68.92
N CYS A 307 16.32 -53.09 -67.64
CA CYS A 307 15.52 -52.05 -66.99
C CYS A 307 14.91 -50.90 -67.82
N ARG A 308 13.64 -50.54 -67.56
CA ARG A 308 13.19 -49.19 -67.13
C ARG A 308 11.67 -49.04 -66.98
N GLY A 309 11.26 -48.22 -66.00
CA GLY A 309 9.95 -47.56 -65.88
C GLY A 309 9.12 -48.10 -64.71
N TRP A 310 9.22 -47.61 -63.46
CA TRP A 310 8.83 -46.27 -63.00
C TRP A 310 7.70 -45.64 -63.82
N ARG A 311 6.46 -45.85 -63.36
CA ARG A 311 5.38 -44.87 -63.55
C ARG A 311 4.48 -44.90 -62.31
N ASN A 312 4.47 -43.77 -61.60
CA ASN A 312 3.57 -43.48 -60.49
C ASN A 312 2.10 -43.43 -60.96
N PRO A 313 1.14 -43.76 -60.09
CA PRO A 313 -0.27 -43.43 -60.28
C PRO A 313 -0.54 -41.94 -59.94
N PRO A 314 -1.47 -41.26 -60.63
CA PRO A 314 -2.00 -39.98 -60.14
C PRO A 314 -3.00 -40.26 -59.01
N GLY A 315 -2.60 -39.92 -57.78
CA GLY A 315 -3.51 -39.75 -56.65
C GLY A 315 -4.09 -38.35 -56.66
N SER A 316 -5.34 -38.22 -57.09
CA SER A 316 -6.23 -37.13 -56.70
C SER A 316 -6.77 -37.44 -55.30
N LEU A 317 -6.38 -36.62 -54.32
CA LEU A 317 -6.87 -36.66 -52.94
C LEU A 317 -8.37 -36.29 -52.87
N PRO A 318 -9.11 -36.85 -51.90
CA PRO A 318 -10.30 -36.25 -51.33
C PRO A 318 -9.96 -35.39 -50.09
N VAL A 319 -10.88 -34.47 -49.77
CA VAL A 319 -10.99 -33.56 -48.59
C VAL A 319 -10.34 -32.19 -48.75
#